data_AF-A0A8E0S9T1-F1
#
_entry.id   AF-A0A8E0S9T1-F1
#
_cell.length_a   1.000
_cell.length_b   1.000
_cell.length_c   1.000
_cell.angle_alpha   90.00
_cell.angle_beta   90.00
_cell.angle_gamma   90.00
#
_symmetry.space_group_name_H-M   'P 1'
#
loop_
_entity.id
_entity.type
_entity.pdbx_description
1 polymer ?
#
loop_
_entity_poly.entity_id
_entity_poly.type
_entity_poly.pdbx_seq_one_letter_code
_entity_poly.pdbx_strand_id
1 'polypeptide(L)'
;MGVPGLWSLLEPARRPIELEQLAGKVVAVDMNIWLHQAVKSRAGNSGPQTYLAILFRRLCKLIYFGIRPVFVFDGDVPALKRSTMAERRKLRGRLGDKAKRAQDRFLHRLLRRVAESSVAKSMVSPNKKKSKSGEDDG
;
A
#
# COMPACT_ATOMS: atom_id res chain seq x y z
N MET A 1 -12.03 -8.65 -4.41
CA MET A 1 -12.43 -9.73 -5.34
C MET A 1 -13.73 -10.29 -4.79
N GLY A 2 -14.67 -10.70 -5.65
CA GLY A 2 -16.02 -11.16 -5.23
C GLY A 2 -17.15 -10.27 -5.75
N VAL A 3 -18.36 -10.54 -5.25
CA VAL A 3 -19.59 -9.82 -5.59
C VAL A 3 -19.68 -8.55 -4.72
N PRO A 4 -19.82 -7.36 -5.32
CA PRO A 4 -19.99 -6.11 -4.56
C PRO A 4 -21.25 -6.15 -3.67
N GLY A 5 -21.15 -5.66 -2.43
CA GLY A 5 -22.29 -5.57 -1.50
C GLY A 5 -22.73 -6.88 -0.83
N LEU A 6 -22.21 -8.04 -1.26
CA LEU A 6 -22.65 -9.34 -0.75
C LEU A 6 -22.44 -9.50 0.77
N TRP A 7 -21.33 -9.01 1.31
CA TRP A 7 -21.02 -9.16 2.73
C TRP A 7 -21.99 -8.41 3.64
N SER A 8 -22.41 -7.20 3.25
CA SER A 8 -23.39 -6.40 3.99
C SER A 8 -24.77 -7.05 3.99
N LEU A 9 -25.13 -7.72 2.89
CA LEU A 9 -26.38 -8.47 2.80
C LEU A 9 -26.38 -9.72 3.72
N LEU A 10 -25.25 -10.42 3.81
CA LEU A 10 -25.11 -11.65 4.60
C LEU A 10 -24.80 -11.40 6.09
N GLU A 11 -24.61 -10.14 6.48
CA GLU A 11 -24.24 -9.77 7.84
C GLU A 11 -25.20 -10.31 8.92
N PRO A 12 -26.53 -10.26 8.76
CA PRO A 12 -27.47 -10.84 9.73
C PRO A 12 -27.36 -12.37 9.87
N ALA A 13 -26.85 -13.07 8.85
CA ALA A 13 -26.69 -14.52 8.84
C ALA A 13 -25.30 -14.98 9.35
N ARG A 14 -24.39 -14.04 9.65
CA ARG A 14 -23.04 -14.37 10.10
C ARG A 14 -23.06 -14.97 11.50
N ARG A 15 -22.28 -16.04 11.70
CA ARG A 15 -21.98 -16.59 13.03
C ARG A 15 -20.50 -16.39 13.34
N PRO A 16 -20.15 -15.69 14.43
CA PRO A 16 -18.76 -15.64 14.88
C PRO A 16 -18.35 -17.03 15.38
N ILE A 17 -17.14 -17.46 15.01
CA ILE A 17 -16.52 -18.68 15.51
C ILE A 17 -15.11 -18.34 15.97
N GLU A 18 -14.71 -18.93 17.09
CA GLU A 18 -13.34 -18.88 17.57
C GLU A 18 -12.48 -19.89 16.81
N LEU A 19 -11.18 -19.63 16.70
CA LEU A 19 -10.28 -20.45 15.87
C LEU A 19 -10.05 -21.85 16.47
N GLU A 20 -10.13 -21.97 17.78
CA GLU A 20 -10.04 -23.20 18.55
C GLU A 20 -11.15 -24.20 18.14
N GLN A 21 -12.32 -23.69 17.71
CA GLN A 21 -13.43 -24.52 17.22
C GLN A 21 -13.14 -25.19 15.87
N LEU A 22 -12.03 -24.82 15.22
CA LEU A 22 -11.56 -25.41 13.96
C LEU A 22 -10.43 -26.42 14.18
N ALA A 23 -10.02 -26.68 15.43
CA ALA A 23 -8.99 -27.67 15.74
C ALA A 23 -9.37 -29.06 15.17
N GLY A 24 -8.38 -29.74 14.57
CA GLY A 24 -8.53 -31.04 13.91
C GLY A 24 -9.19 -31.00 12.52
N LYS A 25 -9.83 -29.88 12.15
CA LYS A 25 -10.53 -29.75 10.86
C LYS A 25 -9.55 -29.49 9.72
N VAL A 26 -9.91 -29.98 8.54
CA VAL A 26 -9.24 -29.65 7.28
C VAL A 26 -9.90 -28.41 6.71
N VAL A 27 -9.12 -27.38 6.41
CA VAL A 27 -9.62 -26.10 5.90
C VAL A 27 -8.95 -25.77 4.57
N ALA A 28 -9.76 -25.63 3.52
CA ALA A 28 -9.28 -25.14 2.24
C ALA A 28 -8.98 -23.64 2.33
N VAL A 29 -7.79 -23.25 1.88
CA VAL A 29 -7.32 -21.86 1.88
C VAL A 29 -7.04 -21.43 0.46
N ASP A 30 -7.74 -20.40 -0.01
CA ASP A 30 -7.49 -19.75 -1.29
C ASP A 30 -6.16 -18.99 -1.24
N MET A 31 -5.17 -19.53 -1.94
CA MET A 31 -3.83 -18.97 -1.97
C MET A 31 -3.70 -17.74 -2.86
N ASN A 32 -4.53 -17.61 -3.90
CA ASN A 32 -4.49 -16.47 -4.80
C ASN A 32 -4.91 -15.19 -4.08
N ILE A 33 -5.93 -15.28 -3.21
CA ILE A 33 -6.34 -14.18 -2.36
C ILE A 33 -5.27 -13.85 -1.32
N TRP A 34 -4.69 -14.87 -0.66
CA TRP A 34 -3.64 -14.65 0.34
C TRP A 34 -2.41 -13.96 -0.25
N LEU A 35 -1.94 -14.42 -1.40
CA LEU A 35 -0.80 -13.82 -2.10
C LEU A 35 -1.11 -12.40 -2.56
N HIS A 36 -2.29 -12.17 -3.13
CA HIS A 36 -2.73 -10.83 -3.54
C HIS A 36 -2.72 -9.83 -2.37
N GLN A 37 -3.22 -10.25 -1.21
CA GLN A 37 -3.20 -9.44 0.01
C GLN A 37 -1.77 -9.19 0.51
N ALA A 38 -0.93 -10.22 0.55
CA ALA A 38 0.45 -10.13 1.05
C ALA A 38 1.34 -9.23 0.17
N VAL A 39 1.08 -9.19 -1.14
CA VAL A 39 1.75 -8.26 -2.07
C VAL A 39 1.22 -6.84 -1.89
N LYS A 40 -0.11 -6.66 -1.75
CA LYS A 40 -0.72 -5.33 -1.64
C LYS A 40 -0.46 -4.65 -0.29
N SER A 41 -0.30 -5.39 0.79
CA SER A 41 -0.06 -4.85 2.14
C SER A 41 1.27 -4.11 2.27
N ARG A 42 2.10 -4.07 1.22
CA ARG A 42 3.49 -3.62 1.26
C ARG A 42 3.77 -2.30 0.56
N ALA A 43 2.78 -1.43 0.42
CA ALA A 43 2.91 -0.14 -0.27
C ALA A 43 3.94 0.87 0.33
N GLY A 44 4.77 0.50 1.31
CA GLY A 44 5.70 1.45 1.94
C GLY A 44 6.97 0.90 2.59
N ASN A 45 7.19 -0.40 2.76
CA ASN A 45 8.45 -0.90 3.33
C ASN A 45 8.70 -2.39 3.07
N SER A 46 9.97 -2.77 2.94
CA SER A 46 10.54 -4.14 2.99
C SER A 46 10.78 -4.86 1.64
N GLY A 47 12.02 -5.36 1.48
CA GLY A 47 12.62 -5.96 0.30
C GLY A 47 11.92 -7.21 -0.28
N PRO A 48 12.44 -7.79 -1.36
CA PRO A 48 11.65 -8.55 -2.34
C PRO A 48 10.80 -9.74 -1.80
N GLN A 49 11.07 -10.29 -0.61
CA GLN A 49 10.49 -11.55 -0.10
C GLN A 49 9.49 -11.43 1.08
N THR A 50 9.08 -10.24 1.51
CA THR A 50 8.20 -10.09 2.71
C THR A 50 6.82 -10.76 2.57
N TYR A 51 6.35 -11.07 1.36
CA TYR A 51 5.09 -11.79 1.17
C TYR A 51 5.20 -13.22 1.74
N LEU A 52 6.38 -13.84 1.68
CA LEU A 52 6.64 -15.15 2.28
C LEU A 52 6.53 -15.08 3.80
N ALA A 53 7.05 -14.04 4.44
CA ALA A 53 6.94 -13.87 5.89
C ALA A 53 5.47 -13.74 6.35
N ILE A 54 4.64 -13.01 5.58
CA ILE A 54 3.20 -12.88 5.88
C ILE A 54 2.50 -14.23 5.74
N LEU A 55 2.75 -14.96 4.64
CA LEU A 55 2.16 -16.27 4.40
C LEU A 55 2.60 -17.28 5.47
N PHE A 56 3.90 -17.30 5.80
CA PHE A 56 4.48 -18.15 6.82
C PHE A 56 3.82 -17.90 8.18
N ARG A 57 3.69 -16.64 8.61
CA ARG A 57 3.02 -16.31 9.87
C ARG A 57 1.55 -16.77 9.90
N ARG A 58 0.83 -16.64 8.77
CA ARG A 58 -0.56 -17.13 8.66
C ARG A 58 -0.64 -18.66 8.74
N LEU A 59 0.28 -19.37 8.09
CA LEU A 59 0.39 -20.82 8.18
C LEU A 59 0.68 -21.27 9.62
N CYS A 60 1.68 -20.68 10.28
CA CYS A 60 1.98 -20.96 11.68
C CYS A 60 0.76 -20.75 12.58
N LYS A 61 -0.02 -19.69 12.34
CA LYS A 61 -1.26 -19.44 13.09
C LYS A 61 -2.28 -20.58 12.92
N LEU A 62 -2.49 -21.08 11.70
CA LEU A 62 -3.44 -22.17 11.47
C LEU A 62 -2.99 -23.47 12.16
N ILE A 63 -1.71 -23.82 12.00
CA ILE A 63 -1.14 -25.02 12.62
C ILE A 63 -1.17 -24.91 14.15
N TYR A 64 -0.92 -23.72 14.71
CA TYR A 64 -0.98 -23.46 16.15
C TYR A 64 -2.36 -23.81 16.74
N PHE A 65 -3.45 -23.52 16.03
CA PHE A 65 -4.81 -23.90 16.44
C PHE A 65 -5.20 -25.34 16.06
N GLY A 66 -4.25 -26.19 15.65
CA GLY A 66 -4.50 -27.56 15.25
C GLY A 66 -5.30 -27.70 13.94
N ILE A 67 -5.36 -26.65 13.13
CA ILE A 67 -6.05 -26.67 11.84
C ILE A 67 -5.13 -27.28 10.80
N ARG A 68 -5.67 -28.12 9.91
CA ARG A 68 -4.94 -28.72 8.79
C ARG A 68 -5.25 -27.96 7.49
N PRO A 69 -4.45 -26.97 7.09
CA PRO A 69 -4.72 -26.21 5.87
C PRO A 69 -4.46 -27.03 4.61
N VAL A 70 -5.35 -26.90 3.62
CA VAL A 70 -5.14 -27.36 2.24
C VAL A 70 -5.10 -26.13 1.35
N PHE A 71 -3.95 -25.86 0.76
CA PHE A 71 -3.75 -24.71 -0.11
C PHE A 71 -4.30 -24.98 -1.50
N VAL A 72 -5.25 -24.14 -1.91
CA VAL A 72 -5.91 -24.23 -3.22
C VAL A 72 -5.47 -23.05 -4.06
N PHE A 73 -4.94 -23.34 -5.24
CA PHE A 73 -4.60 -22.36 -6.25
C PHE A 73 -5.61 -22.47 -7.40
N ASP A 74 -6.07 -21.32 -7.91
CA ASP A 74 -6.87 -21.36 -9.13
C ASP A 74 -6.00 -21.83 -10.30
N GLY A 75 -6.60 -22.59 -11.21
CA GLY A 75 -6.03 -22.86 -12.53
C GLY A 75 -6.31 -21.71 -13.50
N ASP A 76 -6.56 -22.08 -14.75
CA ASP A 76 -6.78 -21.11 -15.82
C ASP A 76 -8.02 -20.25 -15.61
N VAL A 77 -7.93 -19.00 -16.09
CA VAL A 77 -9.04 -18.04 -16.01
C VAL A 77 -10.16 -18.48 -16.97
N PRO A 78 -11.39 -18.74 -16.48
CA PRO A 78 -12.51 -19.12 -17.32
C PRO A 78 -12.83 -18.05 -18.36
N ALA A 79 -13.29 -18.46 -19.54
CA ALA A 79 -13.58 -17.56 -20.67
C ALA A 79 -14.49 -16.38 -20.26
N LEU A 80 -15.54 -16.66 -19.49
CA LEU A 80 -16.50 -15.67 -18.98
C LEU A 80 -15.85 -14.57 -18.13
N LYS A 81 -14.73 -14.85 -17.46
CA LYS A 81 -14.05 -13.91 -16.57
C LYS A 81 -12.99 -13.07 -17.32
N ARG A 82 -12.64 -13.41 -18.56
CA ARG A 82 -11.55 -12.76 -19.32
C ARG A 82 -11.83 -11.29 -19.62
N SER A 83 -13.02 -10.96 -20.10
CA SER A 83 -13.44 -9.58 -20.40
C SER A 83 -13.35 -8.69 -19.15
N THR A 84 -13.95 -9.15 -18.05
CA THR A 84 -13.94 -8.44 -16.76
C THR A 84 -12.52 -8.30 -16.19
N MET A 85 -11.65 -9.30 -16.35
CA MET A 85 -10.24 -9.18 -15.94
C MET A 85 -9.49 -8.14 -16.79
N ALA A 86 -9.75 -8.10 -18.10
CA ALA A 86 -9.14 -7.12 -19.00
C ALA A 86 -9.58 -5.68 -18.65
N GLU A 87 -10.87 -5.47 -18.39
CA GLU A 87 -11.38 -4.17 -17.96
C GLU A 87 -10.76 -3.71 -16.63
N ARG A 88 -10.70 -4.61 -15.64
CA ARG A 88 -10.04 -4.30 -14.35
C ARG A 88 -8.57 -3.95 -14.52
N ARG A 89 -7.87 -4.60 -15.46
CA ARG A 89 -6.46 -4.30 -15.78
C ARG A 89 -6.34 -2.91 -16.43
N LYS A 90 -7.20 -2.59 -17.40
CA LYS A 90 -7.26 -1.26 -18.04
C LYS A 90 -7.54 -0.15 -17.01
N LEU A 91 -8.50 -0.35 -16.11
CA LEU A 91 -8.83 0.63 -15.08
C LEU A 91 -7.65 0.86 -14.12
N ARG A 92 -6.98 -0.20 -13.69
CA ARG A 92 -5.76 -0.11 -12.86
C ARG A 92 -4.65 0.68 -13.55
N GLY A 93 -4.43 0.44 -14.85
CA GLY A 93 -3.47 1.22 -15.65
C GLY A 93 -3.81 2.70 -15.65
N ARG A 94 -5.05 3.05 -16.00
CA ARG A 94 -5.52 4.46 -16.02
C ARG A 94 -5.40 5.14 -14.66
N LEU A 95 -5.72 4.45 -13.56
CA LEU A 95 -5.57 4.99 -12.21
C LEU A 95 -4.10 5.21 -11.84
N GLY A 96 -3.22 4.28 -12.23
CA GLY A 96 -1.78 4.43 -12.08
C GLY A 96 -1.23 5.65 -12.82
N ASP A 97 -1.66 5.86 -14.07
CA ASP A 97 -1.23 7.00 -14.86
C ASP A 97 -1.72 8.33 -14.26
N LYS A 98 -2.97 8.38 -13.78
CA LYS A 98 -3.51 9.55 -13.08
C LYS A 98 -2.73 9.85 -11.80
N ALA A 99 -2.39 8.82 -11.02
CA ALA A 99 -1.61 8.97 -9.80
C ALA A 99 -0.22 9.52 -10.07
N LYS A 100 0.49 9.00 -11.08
CA LYS A 100 1.80 9.51 -11.51
C LYS A 100 1.73 10.99 -11.90
N ARG A 101 0.78 11.37 -12.76
CA ARG A 101 0.59 12.77 -13.15
C ARG A 101 0.27 13.68 -11.95
N ALA A 102 -0.50 13.18 -10.97
CA ALA A 102 -0.79 13.93 -9.76
C ALA A 102 0.47 14.12 -8.90
N GLN A 103 1.29 13.08 -8.76
CA GLN A 103 2.56 13.13 -8.06
C GLN A 103 3.54 14.10 -8.71
N ASP A 104 3.69 14.08 -10.03
CA ASP A 104 4.58 14.99 -10.77
C ASP A 104 4.16 16.45 -10.58
N ARG A 105 2.86 16.73 -10.68
CA ARG A 105 2.33 18.08 -10.44
C ARG A 105 2.54 18.54 -9.00
N PHE A 106 2.38 17.64 -8.03
CA PHE A 106 2.62 17.94 -6.62
C PHE A 106 4.11 18.24 -6.37
N LEU A 107 5.00 17.40 -6.89
CA LEU A 107 6.46 17.60 -6.78
C LEU A 107 6.89 18.92 -7.42
N HIS A 108 6.41 19.22 -8.62
CA HIS A 108 6.71 20.49 -9.29
C HIS A 108 6.26 21.71 -8.47
N ARG A 109 5.08 21.64 -7.82
CA ARG A 109 4.60 22.72 -6.94
C ARG A 109 5.46 22.87 -5.68
N LEU A 110 5.89 21.76 -5.08
CA LEU A 110 6.79 21.79 -3.93
C LEU A 110 8.14 22.43 -4.29
N LEU A 111 8.76 22.00 -5.39
CA LEU A 111 10.04 22.53 -5.85
C LEU A 111 9.95 24.03 -6.14
N ARG A 112 8.88 24.47 -6.82
CA ARG A 112 8.64 25.89 -7.06
C ARG A 112 8.57 26.70 -5.77
N ARG A 113 7.83 26.21 -4.76
CA ARG A 113 7.66 26.88 -3.47
C ARG A 113 8.99 26.97 -2.69
N VAL A 114 9.82 25.94 -2.77
CA VAL A 114 11.17 25.92 -2.17
C VAL A 114 12.11 26.90 -2.88
N ALA A 115 12.05 26.97 -4.22
CA ALA A 115 12.83 27.93 -4.98
C ALA A 115 12.44 29.38 -4.65
N GLU A 116 11.14 29.67 -4.64
CA GLU A 116 10.61 31.00 -4.28
C GLU A 116 11.00 31.40 -2.84
N SER A 117 10.96 30.48 -1.87
CA SER A 117 11.37 30.77 -0.49
C SER A 117 12.88 30.97 -0.34
N SER A 118 13.71 30.26 -1.11
CA SER A 118 15.16 30.46 -1.13
C SER A 118 15.56 31.83 -1.70
N VAL A 119 14.87 32.29 -2.75
CA VAL A 119 15.08 33.63 -3.33
C VAL A 119 14.65 34.72 -2.36
N ALA A 120 13.47 34.59 -1.74
CA ALA A 120 12.99 35.53 -0.72
C ALA A 120 13.96 35.63 0.47
N LYS A 121 14.54 34.50 0.89
CA LYS A 121 15.57 34.48 1.95
C LYS A 121 16.87 35.17 1.54
N SER A 122 17.26 35.10 0.26
CA SER A 122 18.43 35.83 -0.26
C SER A 122 18.18 37.34 -0.38
N MET A 123 16.94 37.75 -0.73
CA MET A 123 16.57 39.16 -0.88
C MET A 123 16.42 39.89 0.48
N VAL A 124 16.10 39.17 1.55
CA VAL A 124 15.99 39.74 2.92
C VAL A 124 17.36 39.89 3.60
N SER A 125 18.47 39.50 2.95
CA SER A 125 19.83 39.88 3.39
C SER A 125 20.46 40.93 2.47
N PRO A 126 20.29 42.22 2.80
CA PRO A 126 21.26 43.24 2.45
C PRO A 126 21.88 43.90 3.69
N ASN A 127 23.21 43.86 3.72
CA ASN A 127 24.11 44.90 4.24
C ASN A 127 24.31 45.04 5.77
N LYS A 128 25.32 44.33 6.30
CA LYS A 128 26.07 44.76 7.51
C LYS A 128 27.58 44.74 7.24
N LYS A 129 28.05 45.55 6.28
CA LYS A 129 29.47 45.90 6.13
C LYS A 129 29.61 47.37 5.73
N LYS A 130 29.78 48.25 6.72
CA LYS A 130 30.75 49.37 6.76
C LYS A 130 30.41 50.34 7.91
N SER A 131 31.17 50.25 8.99
CA SER A 131 31.75 51.39 9.73
C SER A 131 32.57 50.88 10.92
N LYS A 132 33.87 50.69 10.70
CA LYS A 132 34.87 50.67 11.78
C LYS A 132 36.14 51.37 11.26
N SER A 133 36.01 52.67 11.05
CA SER A 133 37.08 53.67 11.21
C SER A 133 36.75 54.33 12.55
N GLY A 134 37.59 54.33 13.59
CA GLY A 134 38.97 54.80 13.59
C GLY A 134 38.94 56.22 14.18
N GLU A 135 39.10 56.31 15.50
CA GLU A 135 39.32 57.48 16.37
C GLU A 135 39.50 56.84 17.76
N ASP A 136 40.69 56.62 18.31
CA ASP A 136 41.88 57.46 18.58
C ASP A 136 41.64 58.57 19.61
N ASP A 137 42.56 58.57 20.58
CA ASP A 137 42.89 59.55 21.62
C ASP A 137 41.95 59.88 22.80
N GLY A 138 42.54 59.81 24.01
CA GLY A 138 42.15 60.61 25.18
C GLY A 138 42.09 59.87 26.52
#